data_AF-A0A916XZK1-F1
#
_entry.id   AF-A0A916XZK1-F1
#
_cell.length_a   1.000
_cell.length_b   1.000
_cell.length_c   1.000
_cell.angle_alpha   90.00
_cell.angle_beta   90.00
_cell.angle_gamma   90.00
#
_symmetry.space_group_name_H-M   'P 1'
#
loop_
_entity.id
_entity.type
_entity.pdbx_description
1 polymer ?
#
loop_
_entity_poly.entity_id
_entity_poly.type
_entity_poly.pdbx_seq_one_letter_code
_entity_poly.pdbx_strand_id
1 'polypeptide(L)'
;MKKFLLLSSVFLFLVSCSNDDSNNNDSQGVNQSKIFGYWYKGLGAPFYYYDYYYFGEDGEYQQGWGPINSNPLTGTWEWEDGTTIKITPSPGGGIAGGVQTHEFRKISNDSLCSASDEGLKYSRTNHND
;
A
#
# COMPACT_ATOMS: atom_id res chain seq x y z
N MET A 1 -21.72 -51.51 5.83
CA MET A 1 -20.29 -51.16 5.85
C MET A 1 -19.94 -50.53 4.52
N LYS A 2 -19.66 -49.21 4.50
CA LYS A 2 -19.29 -48.46 3.29
C LYS A 2 -17.82 -48.77 2.95
N LYS A 3 -17.54 -49.18 1.72
CA LYS A 3 -16.18 -49.23 1.16
C LYS A 3 -16.16 -48.31 -0.06
N PHE A 4 -15.63 -47.10 0.13
CA PHE A 4 -15.20 -46.26 -0.99
C PHE A 4 -13.69 -46.50 -1.14
N LEU A 5 -13.32 -47.17 -2.23
CA LEU A 5 -11.95 -47.39 -2.65
C LEU A 5 -11.55 -46.27 -3.62
N LEU A 6 -10.37 -45.71 -3.36
CA LEU A 6 -9.67 -44.70 -4.14
C LEU A 6 -9.34 -45.18 -5.56
N LEU A 7 -9.51 -44.28 -6.54
CA LEU A 7 -8.72 -44.24 -7.79
C LEU A 7 -8.30 -42.77 -7.96
N SER A 8 -7.03 -42.42 -7.71
CA SER A 8 -5.90 -42.44 -8.64
C SER A 8 -5.92 -41.30 -9.68
N SER A 9 -5.07 -40.31 -9.41
CA SER A 9 -4.05 -39.74 -10.32
C SER A 9 -4.49 -39.13 -11.65
N VAL A 10 -4.47 -37.79 -11.71
CA VAL A 10 -3.95 -37.08 -12.90
C VAL A 10 -3.13 -35.89 -12.43
N PHE A 11 -1.81 -36.05 -12.46
CA PHE A 11 -0.84 -34.96 -12.44
C PHE A 11 -0.79 -34.41 -13.88
N LEU A 12 -1.42 -33.26 -14.12
CA LEU A 12 -1.26 -32.52 -15.37
C LEU A 12 -0.17 -31.47 -15.16
N PHE A 13 1.05 -31.87 -15.52
CA PHE A 13 2.16 -30.97 -15.81
C PHE A 13 1.81 -30.17 -17.07
N LEU A 14 1.31 -28.96 -16.91
CA LEU A 14 1.31 -27.92 -17.94
C LEU A 14 1.53 -26.56 -17.27
N VAL A 15 2.79 -26.21 -17.04
CA VAL A 15 3.16 -24.79 -16.99
C VAL A 15 4.22 -24.59 -18.05
N SER A 16 3.75 -24.06 -19.17
CA SER A 16 4.54 -23.60 -20.29
C SER A 16 5.62 -22.63 -19.80
N CYS A 17 6.87 -22.92 -20.14
CA CYS A 17 7.88 -21.87 -20.30
C CYS A 17 7.52 -21.12 -21.58
N SER A 18 6.76 -20.03 -21.49
CA SER A 18 6.87 -18.95 -22.46
C SER A 18 7.80 -17.91 -21.87
N ASN A 19 8.90 -17.67 -22.58
CA ASN A 19 9.66 -16.44 -22.47
C ASN A 19 8.67 -15.27 -22.40
N ASP A 20 8.64 -14.56 -21.29
CA ASP A 20 8.27 -13.16 -21.33
C ASP A 20 9.53 -12.40 -20.99
N ASP A 21 10.02 -11.68 -22.00
CA ASP A 21 10.96 -10.60 -21.86
C ASP A 21 10.58 -9.80 -20.63
N SER A 22 11.56 -9.63 -19.74
CA SER A 22 11.46 -8.79 -18.55
C SER A 22 11.29 -7.33 -18.98
N ASN A 23 10.13 -6.99 -19.50
CA ASN A 23 9.72 -5.63 -19.69
C ASN A 23 9.22 -5.20 -18.32
N ASN A 24 10.12 -4.55 -17.58
CA ASN A 24 9.88 -3.96 -16.28
C ASN A 24 8.84 -2.82 -16.45
N ASN A 25 7.60 -3.21 -16.70
CA ASN A 25 6.44 -2.34 -16.92
C ASN A 25 5.86 -1.91 -15.57
N ASP A 26 6.72 -1.49 -14.63
CA ASP A 26 6.34 -0.84 -13.38
C ASP A 26 5.79 0.59 -13.63
N SER A 27 5.33 0.85 -14.87
CA SER A 27 5.27 2.18 -15.44
C SER A 27 3.94 2.89 -15.27
N GLN A 28 2.79 2.25 -15.05
CA GLN A 28 1.51 2.95 -14.80
C GLN A 28 0.53 2.06 -14.00
N GLY A 29 -0.07 2.57 -12.92
CA GLY A 29 -1.19 1.92 -12.21
C GLY A 29 -0.95 1.54 -10.75
N VAL A 30 -2.00 1.01 -10.10
CA VAL A 30 -2.01 0.62 -8.68
C VAL A 30 -1.69 -0.86 -8.53
N ASN A 31 -0.50 -1.16 -7.98
CA ASN A 31 -0.16 -2.50 -7.50
C ASN A 31 -0.38 -2.58 -5.98
N GLN A 32 -1.53 -3.08 -5.54
CA GLN A 32 -1.91 -3.12 -4.12
C GLN A 32 -0.90 -3.86 -3.24
N SER A 33 -0.23 -4.90 -3.78
CA SER A 33 0.78 -5.66 -3.02
C SER A 33 2.00 -4.84 -2.61
N LYS A 34 2.19 -3.66 -3.20
CA LYS A 34 3.32 -2.78 -2.96
C LYS A 34 3.05 -1.68 -1.95
N ILE A 35 1.84 -1.58 -1.38
CA ILE A 35 1.48 -0.49 -0.46
C ILE A 35 2.15 -0.62 0.91
N PHE A 36 2.49 -1.83 1.36
CA PHE A 36 2.88 -2.09 2.74
C PHE A 36 4.18 -1.39 3.16
N GLY A 37 4.28 -1.02 4.44
CA GLY A 37 5.45 -0.36 5.03
C GLY A 37 5.39 1.16 5.00
N TYR A 38 6.55 1.78 5.23
CA TYR A 38 6.68 3.25 5.29
C TYR A 38 6.76 3.89 3.91
N TRP A 39 6.15 5.07 3.83
CA TRP A 39 6.17 5.98 2.70
C TRP A 39 6.49 7.38 3.19
N TYR A 40 7.52 7.99 2.63
CA TYR A 40 8.02 9.29 3.03
C TYR A 40 7.70 10.33 1.98
N LYS A 41 7.41 11.54 2.46
CA LYS A 41 7.13 12.69 1.63
C LYS A 41 8.28 12.91 0.64
N GLY A 42 7.96 12.98 -0.65
CA GLY A 42 8.95 13.24 -1.70
C GLY A 42 9.50 14.67 -1.65
N LEU A 43 10.68 14.85 -2.25
CA LEU A 43 11.32 16.16 -2.37
C LEU A 43 10.40 17.17 -3.07
N GLY A 44 10.25 18.36 -2.47
CA GLY A 44 9.44 19.45 -3.02
C GLY A 44 7.95 19.39 -2.70
N ALA A 45 7.48 18.38 -1.95
CA ALA A 45 6.11 18.38 -1.46
C ALA A 45 5.91 19.47 -0.38
N PRO A 46 4.74 20.15 -0.38
CA PRO A 46 4.41 21.20 0.58
C PRO A 46 4.64 20.83 2.05
N PHE A 47 5.06 21.83 2.83
CA PHE A 47 5.40 21.67 4.25
C PHE A 47 4.21 21.27 5.14
N TYR A 48 2.97 21.45 4.67
CA TYR A 48 1.75 21.10 5.40
C TYR A 48 1.28 19.65 5.13
N TYR A 49 2.07 18.85 4.44
CA TYR A 49 1.86 17.41 4.39
C TYR A 49 2.72 16.68 5.42
N TYR A 50 2.15 15.61 5.97
CA TYR A 50 2.82 14.67 6.85
C TYR A 50 4.11 14.16 6.22
N ASP A 51 5.12 13.94 7.06
CA ASP A 51 6.44 13.52 6.61
C ASP A 51 6.47 12.04 6.25
N TYR A 52 5.62 11.24 6.90
CA TYR A 52 5.48 9.84 6.58
C TYR A 52 4.06 9.30 6.80
N TYR A 53 3.83 8.17 6.13
CA TYR A 53 2.70 7.29 6.28
C TYR A 53 3.20 5.85 6.43
N TYR A 54 2.48 5.03 7.19
CA TYR A 54 2.74 3.60 7.34
C TYR A 54 1.46 2.81 7.08
N PHE A 55 1.59 1.74 6.29
CA PHE A 55 0.53 0.78 6.01
C PHE A 55 0.98 -0.62 6.42
N GLY A 56 0.51 -1.09 7.58
CA GLY A 56 0.78 -2.44 8.08
C GLY A 56 0.00 -3.51 7.31
N GLU A 57 0.59 -4.70 7.17
CA GLU A 57 -0.07 -5.88 6.56
C GLU A 57 -1.27 -6.36 7.40
N ASP A 58 -1.30 -6.03 8.68
CA ASP A 58 -2.37 -6.32 9.64
C ASP A 58 -3.49 -5.26 9.64
N GLY A 59 -3.40 -4.26 8.76
CA GLY A 59 -4.35 -3.15 8.68
C GLY A 59 -4.01 -1.98 9.60
N GLU A 60 -2.85 -1.97 10.28
CA GLU A 60 -2.39 -0.81 11.04
C GLU A 60 -2.08 0.38 10.11
N TYR A 61 -2.51 1.58 10.49
CA TYR A 61 -2.16 2.82 9.81
C TYR A 61 -1.52 3.82 10.76
N GLN A 62 -0.47 4.50 10.30
CA GLN A 62 0.15 5.62 11.01
C GLN A 62 0.40 6.80 10.06
N GLN A 63 0.28 8.01 10.57
CA GLN A 63 0.77 9.23 9.91
C GLN A 63 1.45 10.15 10.92
N GLY A 64 2.54 10.80 10.54
CA GLY A 64 3.35 11.58 11.48
C GLY A 64 4.05 12.78 10.88
N TRP A 65 4.35 13.72 11.78
CA TRP A 65 5.18 14.89 11.54
C TRP A 65 6.52 14.66 12.21
N GLY A 66 7.63 14.78 11.47
CA GLY A 66 8.97 14.54 11.98
C GLY A 66 9.38 13.07 11.95
N PRO A 67 10.35 12.66 12.79
CA PRO A 67 10.96 11.32 12.74
C PRO A 67 9.96 10.21 13.11
N ILE A 68 10.19 9.00 12.61
CA ILE A 68 9.30 7.81 12.75
C ILE A 68 8.93 7.47 14.21
N ASN A 69 9.69 7.98 15.20
CA ASN A 69 9.45 7.74 16.62
C ASN A 69 8.73 8.89 17.36
N SER A 70 8.32 9.94 16.67
CA SER A 70 7.47 10.98 17.26
C SER A 70 6.01 10.51 17.25
N ASN A 71 5.36 10.48 18.43
CA ASN A 71 3.95 10.10 18.65
C ASN A 71 3.06 10.20 17.39
N PRO A 72 2.95 9.11 16.59
CA PRO A 72 2.17 9.15 15.37
C PRO A 72 0.69 9.27 15.69
N LEU A 73 -0.06 9.82 14.72
CA LEU A 73 -1.50 9.67 14.69
C LEU A 73 -1.79 8.27 14.12
N THR A 74 -2.62 7.49 14.80
CA THR A 74 -2.83 6.07 14.49
C THR A 74 -4.28 5.77 14.10
N GLY A 75 -4.43 4.73 13.29
CA GLY A 75 -5.71 4.25 12.81
C GLY A 75 -5.62 2.85 12.24
N THR A 76 -6.68 2.47 11.53
CA THR A 76 -6.70 1.28 10.67
C THR A 76 -6.95 1.69 9.23
N TRP A 77 -6.57 0.83 8.29
CA TRP A 77 -6.87 1.02 6.88
C TRP A 77 -7.34 -0.27 6.22
N GLU A 78 -8.11 -0.13 5.15
CA GLU A 78 -8.60 -1.24 4.32
C GLU A 78 -8.80 -0.77 2.87
N TRP A 79 -8.68 -1.69 1.91
CA TRP A 79 -9.07 -1.44 0.53
C TRP A 79 -10.60 -1.41 0.41
N GLU A 80 -11.14 -0.34 -0.16
CA GLU A 80 -12.55 -0.29 -0.56
C GLU A 80 -12.74 -0.87 -1.97
N ASP A 81 -11.76 -0.64 -2.85
CA ASP A 81 -11.74 -1.15 -4.22
C ASP A 81 -10.29 -1.33 -4.74
N GLY A 82 -10.11 -1.43 -6.05
CA GLY A 82 -8.81 -1.63 -6.70
C GLY A 82 -7.81 -0.48 -6.52
N THR A 83 -8.28 0.73 -6.25
CA THR A 83 -7.50 1.97 -6.24
C THR A 83 -7.72 2.83 -4.99
N THR A 84 -8.76 2.55 -4.21
CA THR A 84 -9.20 3.38 -3.09
C THR A 84 -9.03 2.63 -1.77
N ILE A 85 -8.43 3.30 -0.79
CA ILE A 85 -8.42 2.86 0.60
C ILE A 85 -9.32 3.73 1.47
N LYS A 86 -9.80 3.15 2.55
CA LYS A 86 -10.42 3.85 3.67
C LYS A 86 -9.50 3.81 4.88
N ILE A 87 -9.42 4.93 5.58
CA ILE A 87 -8.66 5.10 6.80
C ILE A 87 -9.62 5.47 7.93
N THR A 88 -9.54 4.75 9.04
CA THR A 88 -10.38 4.95 10.23
C THR A 88 -9.51 5.29 11.44
N PRO A 89 -9.72 6.43 12.12
CA PRO A 89 -8.94 6.79 13.29
C PRO A 89 -9.11 5.80 14.44
N SER A 90 -8.02 5.51 15.17
CA SER A 90 -8.14 4.81 16.46
C SER A 90 -8.89 5.69 17.47
N PRO A 91 -9.59 5.11 18.46
CA PRO A 91 -10.16 5.87 19.56
C PRO A 91 -9.09 6.71 20.27
N GLY A 92 -9.20 8.04 20.20
CA GLY A 92 -8.20 8.97 20.75
C GLY A 92 -6.90 9.10 19.93
N GLY A 93 -6.72 8.34 18.85
CA GLY A 93 -5.51 8.30 18.01
C GLY A 93 -5.46 9.32 16.86
N GLY A 94 -6.56 10.01 16.60
CA GLY A 94 -6.52 11.35 16.00
C GLY A 94 -5.96 11.48 14.59
N ILE A 95 -6.22 10.55 13.66
CA ILE A 95 -6.00 10.82 12.23
C ILE A 95 -6.67 12.15 11.87
N ALA A 96 -5.87 13.11 11.43
CA ALA A 96 -6.39 14.45 11.17
C ALA A 96 -7.39 14.40 10.03
N GLY A 97 -8.55 15.02 10.21
CA GLY A 97 -9.67 14.95 9.28
C GLY A 97 -10.62 13.78 9.49
N GLY A 98 -10.38 12.91 10.49
CA GLY A 98 -11.32 11.84 10.86
C GLY A 98 -11.24 10.65 9.90
N VAL A 99 -12.39 10.06 9.58
CA VAL A 99 -12.48 8.98 8.59
C VAL A 99 -12.24 9.56 7.20
N GLN A 100 -11.32 8.96 6.45
CA GLN A 100 -10.89 9.45 5.13
C GLN A 100 -10.88 8.34 4.10
N THR A 101 -11.07 8.71 2.85
CA THR A 101 -10.83 7.85 1.69
C THR A 101 -9.71 8.46 0.84
N HIS A 102 -8.82 7.60 0.35
CA HIS A 102 -7.68 8.00 -0.48
C HIS A 102 -7.65 7.14 -1.73
N GLU A 103 -7.77 7.79 -2.89
CA GLU A 103 -7.62 7.15 -4.19
C GLU A 103 -6.16 7.27 -4.65
N PHE A 104 -5.61 6.18 -5.20
CA PHE A 104 -4.27 6.11 -5.75
C PHE A 104 -4.30 6.02 -7.27
N ARG A 105 -3.40 6.74 -7.94
CA ARG A 105 -3.13 6.60 -9.38
C ARG A 105 -1.93 5.69 -9.66
N LYS A 106 -0.99 5.59 -8.70
CA LYS A 106 0.18 4.72 -8.83
C LYS A 106 0.62 4.15 -7.49
N ILE A 107 0.88 2.84 -7.46
CA ILE A 107 1.64 2.18 -6.38
C ILE A 107 2.63 1.22 -7.03
N SER A 108 3.91 1.41 -6.75
CA SER A 108 5.04 0.64 -7.28
C SER A 108 6.08 0.41 -6.19
N ASN A 109 7.24 -0.15 -6.51
CA ASN A 109 8.26 -0.44 -5.49
C ASN A 109 8.78 0.83 -4.78
N ASP A 110 8.86 1.96 -5.49
CA ASP A 110 9.49 3.19 -5.02
C ASP A 110 8.58 4.43 -5.06
N SER A 111 7.36 4.30 -5.57
CA SER A 111 6.44 5.40 -5.76
C SER A 111 5.01 5.06 -5.32
N LEU A 112 4.46 5.92 -4.47
CA LEU A 112 3.06 5.97 -4.07
C LEU A 112 2.50 7.35 -4.45
N CYS A 113 1.52 7.38 -5.35
CA CYS A 113 0.93 8.62 -5.87
C CYS A 113 -0.58 8.64 -5.65
N SER A 114 -1.05 9.66 -4.96
CA SER A 114 -2.50 9.94 -4.84
C SER A 114 -3.09 10.37 -6.20
N ALA A 115 -4.39 10.18 -6.34
CA ALA A 115 -5.18 10.70 -7.45
C ALA A 115 -5.48 12.20 -7.36
N SER A 116 -5.15 12.88 -6.25
CA SER A 116 -5.34 14.33 -6.16
C SER A 116 -4.44 15.10 -7.12
N ASP A 117 -4.95 16.22 -7.66
CA ASP A 117 -4.23 17.09 -8.60
C ASP A 117 -2.96 17.72 -7.99
N GLU A 118 -2.82 17.66 -6.67
CA GLU A 118 -1.64 18.12 -5.93
C GLU A 118 -0.45 17.14 -6.03
N GLY A 119 -0.62 15.98 -6.66
CA GLY A 119 0.49 15.15 -7.12
C GLY A 119 1.41 14.69 -5.99
N LEU A 120 0.83 14.38 -4.83
CA LEU A 120 1.55 13.84 -3.68
C LEU A 120 2.28 12.56 -4.08
N LYS A 121 3.61 12.68 -4.19
CA LYS A 121 4.53 11.59 -4.48
C LYS A 121 5.25 11.23 -3.20
N TYR A 122 4.98 10.04 -2.70
CA TYR A 122 5.75 9.45 -1.62
C TYR A 122 6.73 8.42 -2.19
N SER A 123 7.86 8.28 -1.52
CA SER A 123 8.89 7.30 -1.84
C SER A 123 9.23 6.43 -0.64
N ARG A 124 10.03 5.39 -0.86
CA ARG A 124 10.56 4.55 0.23
C ARG A 124 11.76 5.18 0.97
N THR A 125 12.28 6.30 0.47
CA THR A 125 13.46 6.96 1.03
C THR A 125 13.03 8.13 1.89
N ASN A 126 13.47 8.16 3.16
CA ASN A 126 13.33 9.35 3.99
C ASN A 126 14.27 10.44 3.47
N HIS A 127 13.72 11.62 3.18
CA HIS A 127 14.48 12.77 2.66
C HIS A 127 14.66 13.88 3.70
N ASN A 128 14.17 13.69 4.92
CA ASN A 128 14.15 14.70 5.98
C ASN A 128 15.28 14.52 7.02
N ASP A 129 16.37 13.83 6.67
CA ASP A 129 17.54 13.63 7.54
C ASP A 129 18.56 14.78 7.45
#